data_AF-A0ABD5R9J9-F1
#
_entry.id   AF-A0ABD5R9J9-F1
#
_cell.length_a   1.000
_cell.length_b   1.000
_cell.length_c   1.000
_cell.angle_alpha   90.00
_cell.angle_beta   90.00
_cell.angle_gamma   90.00
#
_symmetry.space_group_name_H-M   'P 1'
#
loop_
_entity.id
_entity.type
_entity.pdbx_description
1 polymer ?
#
loop_
_entity_poly.entity_id
_entity_poly.type
_entity_poly.pdbx_seq_one_letter_code
_entity_poly.pdbx_strand_id
1 'polypeptide(L)' 'MSVGDRSPAVVQDERVFHVVCRECSTESLARTRAVARELANRHKQRSDHRVVIERID' A
#
# COMPACT_ATOMS: atom_id res chain seq x y z
N MET A 1 21.67 -17.11 29.71
CA MET A 1 21.26 -18.11 28.70
C MET A 1 20.35 -17.40 27.72
N SER A 2 20.83 -17.21 26.49
CA SER A 2 20.14 -16.48 25.43
C SER A 2 19.05 -17.37 24.82
N VAL A 3 17.80 -17.01 25.06
CA VAL A 3 16.66 -17.46 24.24
C VAL A 3 16.44 -16.31 23.26
N GLY A 4 16.79 -16.43 21.99
CA GLY A 4 16.22 -17.38 21.05
C GLY A 4 15.56 -16.53 19.97
N ASP A 5 16.41 -15.89 19.16
CA ASP A 5 16.03 -15.27 17.89
C ASP A 5 15.27 -16.29 17.06
N ARG A 6 13.99 -15.99 16.78
CA ARG A 6 13.13 -16.70 15.83
C ARG A 6 11.81 -15.97 15.68
N SER A 7 11.87 -14.76 15.11
CA SER A 7 10.71 -14.21 14.43
C SER A 7 10.42 -15.11 13.23
N PRO A 8 9.28 -15.83 13.18
CA PRO A 8 8.96 -16.63 12.01
C PRO A 8 8.74 -15.69 10.81
N ALA A 9 9.32 -16.10 9.69
CA ALA A 9 9.24 -15.49 8.36
C ALA A 9 7.94 -14.73 8.09
N VAL A 10 8.02 -13.41 7.90
CA VAL A 10 7.00 -12.69 7.14
C VAL A 10 7.57 -12.46 5.75
N VAL A 11 7.78 -13.56 5.02
CA VAL A 11 7.82 -13.49 3.56
C VAL A 11 6.45 -13.95 3.10
N GLN A 12 5.42 -13.20 3.51
CA GLN A 12 4.18 -13.29 2.78
C GLN A 12 4.45 -12.56 1.46
N ASP A 13 4.31 -13.29 0.35
CA ASP A 13 4.04 -12.77 -0.99
C ASP A 13 2.67 -12.03 -0.96
N GLU A 14 2.50 -11.13 0.01
CA GLU A 14 1.39 -10.23 0.11
C GLU A 14 1.59 -9.27 -1.04
N ARG A 15 0.82 -9.46 -2.11
CA ARG A 15 0.74 -8.51 -3.23
C ARG A 15 0.25 -7.17 -2.68
N VAL A 16 1.16 -6.38 -2.14
CA VAL A 16 0.87 -5.08 -1.56
C VAL A 16 0.86 -4.07 -2.70
N PHE A 17 -0.14 -3.22 -2.71
CA PHE A 17 -0.29 -2.12 -3.65
C PHE A 17 0.03 -0.83 -2.92
N HIS A 18 0.96 -0.06 -3.46
CA HIS A 18 1.26 1.30 -3.02
C HIS A 18 0.37 2.27 -3.79
N VAL A 19 -0.41 3.07 -3.07
CA VAL A 19 -1.26 4.12 -3.63
C VAL A 19 -0.63 5.45 -3.26
N VAL A 20 -0.15 6.20 -4.27
CA VAL A 20 0.60 7.45 -4.07
C VAL A 20 -0.07 8.59 -4.82
N CYS A 21 -0.35 9.68 -4.11
CA CYS A 21 -0.72 10.95 -4.69
C CYS A 21 0.54 11.67 -5.19
N ARG A 22 0.56 12.15 -6.44
CA ARG A 22 1.73 12.86 -7.00
C ARG A 22 1.72 14.36 -6.72
N GLU A 23 0.62 14.88 -6.20
CA GLU A 23 0.42 16.31 -5.93
C GLU A 23 0.39 16.62 -4.44
N CYS A 24 0.18 15.61 -3.61
CA CYS A 24 0.07 15.72 -2.18
C CYS A 24 0.89 14.61 -1.52
N SER A 25 1.44 14.86 -0.33
CA SER A 25 2.27 13.90 0.41
C SER A 25 1.45 12.77 1.06
N THR A 26 0.36 12.33 0.40
CA THR A 26 -0.50 11.24 0.87
C THR A 26 -0.16 9.94 0.17
N GLU A 27 0.09 8.92 0.97
CA GLU A 27 0.33 7.56 0.50
C GLU A 27 -0.47 6.54 1.33
N SER A 28 -0.73 5.37 0.76
CA SER A 28 -1.43 4.28 1.44
C SER A 28 -1.01 2.92 0.89
N LEU A 29 -1.08 1.89 1.73
CA LEU A 29 -0.81 0.52 1.35
C LEU A 29 -2.11 -0.29 1.35
N ALA A 30 -2.29 -1.15 0.36
CA ALA A 30 -3.45 -2.01 0.22
C ALA A 30 -3.06 -3.45 -0.12
N ARG A 31 -3.69 -4.43 0.51
CA ARG A 31 -3.40 -5.87 0.28
C ARG A 31 -4.06 -6.43 -0.99
N THR A 32 -4.94 -5.66 -1.63
CA THR A 32 -5.61 -6.07 -2.87
C THR A 32 -5.73 -4.89 -3.83
N ARG A 33 -5.78 -5.20 -5.13
CA ARG A 33 -5.95 -4.19 -6.18
C ARG A 33 -7.29 -3.45 -6.08
N ALA A 34 -8.33 -4.13 -5.59
CA ALA A 34 -9.65 -3.53 -5.41
C ALA A 34 -9.61 -2.43 -4.34
N VAL A 35 -9.02 -2.72 -3.18
CA VAL A 35 -8.84 -1.74 -2.09
C VAL A 35 -7.96 -0.59 -2.56
N ALA A 36 -6.88 -0.86 -3.30
CA ALA A 36 -6.02 0.18 -3.85
C ALA A 36 -6.77 1.15 -4.79
N ARG A 37 -7.64 0.60 -5.64
CA ARG A 37 -8.52 1.39 -6.53
C ARG A 37 -9.53 2.22 -5.76
N GLU A 38 -10.13 1.65 -4.71
CA GLU A 38 -11.08 2.38 -3.87
C GLU A 38 -10.42 3.57 -3.19
N LEU A 39 -9.22 3.38 -2.61
CA LEU A 39 -8.43 4.45 -2.01
C LEU A 39 -8.10 5.56 -3.04
N ALA A 40 -7.62 5.17 -4.22
CA ALA A 40 -7.31 6.12 -5.29
C ALA A 40 -8.54 6.91 -5.75
N ASN A 41 -9.68 6.24 -5.95
CA ASN A 41 -10.91 6.88 -6.37
C ASN A 41 -11.46 7.83 -5.30
N ARG A 42 -11.43 7.40 -4.03
CA ARG A 42 -11.86 8.25 -2.90
C ARG A 42 -11.02 9.52 -2.80
N HIS A 43 -9.71 9.41 -3.04
CA HIS A 43 -8.83 10.57 -3.08
C HIS A 43 -9.16 11.48 -4.27
N LYS A 44 -9.31 10.91 -5.48
CA LYS A 44 -9.70 11.64 -6.70
C LYS A 44 -11.07 12.35 -6.61
N GLN A 45 -12.00 11.80 -5.83
CA GLN A 45 -13.32 12.43 -5.62
C GLN A 45 -13.25 13.63 -4.67
N ARG A 46 -12.26 13.67 -3.77
CA ARG A 46 -12.06 14.76 -2.81
C ARG A 46 -11.10 15.83 -3.35
N SER A 47 -10.29 15.47 -4.32
CA SER A 47 -9.22 16.30 -4.86
C SER A 47 -9.00 15.90 -6.32
N ASP A 48 -8.82 16.84 -7.24
CA ASP A 48 -8.53 16.54 -8.65
C ASP A 48 -7.08 16.05 -8.88
N HIS A 49 -6.52 15.37 -7.89
CA HIS A 49 -5.12 14.97 -7.87
C HIS A 49 -4.87 13.67 -8.63
N ARG A 50 -3.70 13.60 -9.24
CA ARG A 50 -3.16 12.42 -9.88
C ARG A 50 -2.67 11.42 -8.83
N VAL A 51 -3.45 10.35 -8.67
CA VAL A 51 -3.09 9.18 -7.85
C VAL A 51 -2.63 8.02 -8.73
N VAL A 52 -1.49 7.45 -8.36
CA VAL A 52 -0.84 6.29 -9.00
C VAL A 52 -0.98 5.07 -8.08
N ILE A 53 -1.15 3.89 -8.67
CA ILE A 53 -1.16 2.61 -7.95
C ILE A 53 -0.04 1.74 -8.51
N GLU A 54 0.90 1.37 -7.67
CA GLU A 54 2.02 0.49 -8.01
C GLU A 54 1.91 -0.82 -7.23
N ARG A 55 2.29 -1.94 -7.84
CA ARG A 55 2.39 -3.22 -7.13
C ARG A 55 3.80 -3.31 -6.55
N ILE A 56 3.88 -3.65 -5.28
CA ILE A 56 5.11 -4.01 -4.58
C ILE A 56 5.14 -5.54 -4.60
N ASP A 57 6.15 -6.09 -5.26
CA ASP A 57 6.51 -7.52 -5.27
C ASP A 57 7.72 -7.73 -4.34
#